data_AF-A0A7C6D2U5-F1
#
_entry.id   AF-A0A7C6D2U5-F1
#
_cell.length_a   1.000
_cell.length_b   1.000
_cell.length_c   1.000
_cell.angle_alpha   90.00
_cell.angle_beta   90.00
_cell.angle_gamma   90.00
#
_symmetry.space_group_name_H-M   'P 1'
#
loop_
_entity.id
_entity.type
_entity.pdbx_description
1 polymer ?
#
loop_
_entity_poly.entity_id
_entity_poly.type
_entity_poly.pdbx_seq_one_letter_code
_entity_poly.pdbx_strand_id
1 'polypeptide(L)' 'MDSKPTGAEVYLDRRYRGVTPLTLNMTPGSHRIEIRAEGYAPWSNEIIAFDGLRVNAVLNPRNN' A
#
# COMPACT_ATOMS: atom_id res chain seq x y z
N MET A 1 -0.01 6.05 -5.72
CA MET A 1 -0.55 4.80 -5.20
C MET A 1 -1.94 5.10 -4.70
N ASP A 2 -2.93 4.43 -5.27
CA ASP A 2 -4.33 4.73 -5.06
C ASP A 2 -5.01 3.50 -4.45
N SER A 3 -5.84 3.70 -3.43
CA SER A 3 -6.65 2.62 -2.87
C SER A 3 -8.13 2.93 -2.81
N LYS A 4 -8.91 1.85 -2.82
CA LYS A 4 -10.34 1.86 -2.49
C LYS A 4 -10.56 0.94 -1.28
N PRO A 5 -11.01 1.49 -0.13
CA PRO A 5 -11.34 2.90 0.13
C PRO A 5 -10.11 3.82 0.15
N THR A 6 -10.33 5.12 -0.04
CA THR A 6 -9.32 6.18 0.14
C THR A 6 -9.04 6.41 1.63
N GLY A 7 -7.87 6.93 1.98
CA GLY A 7 -7.48 7.13 3.38
C GLY A 7 -6.93 5.88 4.07
N ALA A 8 -6.54 4.87 3.29
CA ALA A 8 -5.93 3.65 3.83
C ALA A 8 -4.47 3.92 4.21
N GLU A 9 -4.05 3.46 5.37
CA GLU A 9 -2.67 3.53 5.87
C GLU A 9 -1.74 2.69 5.00
N VAL A 10 -0.63 3.28 4.58
CA VAL A 10 0.39 2.63 3.75
C VAL A 10 1.65 2.43 4.58
N TYR A 11 2.11 1.19 4.63
CA TYR A 11 3.36 0.77 5.25
C TYR A 11 4.29 0.25 4.16
N LEU A 12 5.54 0.70 4.21
CA LEU A 12 6.60 0.24 3.34
C LEU A 12 7.73 -0.34 4.18
N ASP A 13 8.07 -1.61 3.96
CA ASP A 13 9.05 -2.36 4.73
C ASP A 13 8.77 -2.28 6.24
N ARG A 14 7.50 -2.41 6.62
CA ARG A 14 6.98 -2.27 7.99
C ARG A 14 7.05 -0.86 8.59
N ARG A 15 7.44 0.16 7.82
CA ARG A 15 7.43 1.57 8.25
C ARG A 15 6.20 2.29 7.70
N TYR A 16 5.47 2.98 8.56
CA TYR A 16 4.37 3.84 8.16
C TYR A 16 4.86 4.96 7.22
N ARG A 17 4.14 5.19 6.12
CA ARG A 17 4.48 6.20 5.10
C ARG A 17 3.39 7.26 4.90
N GLY A 18 2.17 7.01 5.35
CA GLY A 18 1.04 7.94 5.19
C GLY A 18 -0.25 7.22 4.84
N VAL A 19 -1.18 7.93 4.23
CA VAL A 19 -2.47 7.41 3.77
C VAL A 19 -2.66 7.61 2.27
N THR A 20 -3.44 6.76 1.60
CA THR A 20 -3.74 6.89 0.17
C THR A 20 -4.69 8.06 -0.15
N PRO A 21 -4.55 8.72 -1.32
CA PRO A 21 -3.52 8.48 -2.33
C PRO A 21 -2.15 9.03 -1.90
N LEU A 22 -1.09 8.21 -2.05
CA LEU A 22 0.28 8.55 -1.66
C LEU A 22 1.26 8.26 -2.79
N THR A 23 2.27 9.11 -2.94
CA THR A 23 3.41 8.86 -3.82
C THR A 23 4.59 8.44 -2.95
N LEU A 24 5.09 7.22 -3.17
CA LEU A 24 6.24 6.69 -2.46
C LEU A 24 7.49 6.79 -3.33
N ASN A 25 8.52 7.46 -2.84
CA ASN A 25 9.85 7.39 -3.42
C ASN A 25 10.58 6.20 -2.80
N MET A 26 10.90 5.22 -3.64
CA MET A 26 11.49 3.96 -3.23
C MET A 26 12.79 3.75 -3.99
N THR A 27 13.80 3.19 -3.32
CA THR A 27 14.99 2.73 -4.00
C THR A 27 14.64 1.54 -4.90
N PRO A 28 15.34 1.34 -6.03
CA PRO A 28 15.16 0.12 -6.80
C PRO A 28 15.46 -1.12 -5.96
N GLY A 29 14.60 -2.13 -6.01
CA GLY A 29 14.77 -3.36 -5.22
C GLY A 29 13.46 -3.98 -4.74
N SER A 30 13.56 -5.11 -4.03
CA SER A 30 12.39 -5.74 -3.42
C SER A 30 11.95 -4.95 -2.19
N HIS A 31 10.66 -4.67 -2.13
CA HIS A 31 10.04 -3.97 -1.04
C HIS A 31 8.70 -4.60 -0.68
N ARG A 32 8.40 -4.62 0.62
CA ARG A 32 7.11 -5.11 1.09
C ARG A 32 6.18 -3.94 1.36
N ILE A 33 5.09 -3.88 0.61
CA ILE A 33 4.00 -2.93 0.85
C ILE A 33 2.91 -3.62 1.65
N GLU A 34 2.40 -2.92 2.65
CA GLU A 34 1.22 -3.30 3.40
C GLU A 34 0.27 -2.11 3.49
N ILE A 35 -1.02 -2.37 3.28
CA ILE A 35 -2.07 -1.36 3.33
C ILE A 35 -3.12 -1.81 4.32
N ARG A 36 -3.50 -0.90 5.19
CA ARG A 36 -4.51 -1.14 6.22
C ARG A 36 -5.59 -0.08 6.11
N ALA A 37 -6.84 -0.49 6.22
CA ALA A 37 -7.94 0.42 6.43
C ALA A 37 -8.87 -0.19 7.48
N GLU A 38 -9.45 0.65 8.33
CA GLU A 38 -10.39 0.22 9.33
C GLU A 38 -11.60 -0.47 8.68
N GLY A 39 -11.96 -1.67 9.16
CA GLY A 39 -13.04 -2.48 8.56
C GLY A 39 -12.64 -3.32 7.34
N TYR A 40 -11.38 -3.22 6.87
CA TYR A 40 -10.86 -3.97 5.72
C TYR A 40 -9.79 -4.97 6.14
N ALA A 41 -9.67 -6.06 5.36
CA ALA A 41 -8.58 -6.99 5.56
C ALA A 41 -7.27 -6.31 5.13
N PRO A 42 -6.18 -6.41 5.90
CA PRO A 42 -4.90 -5.83 5.49
C PRO A 42 -4.45 -6.50 4.20
N TRP A 43 -4.06 -5.70 3.23
CA TRP A 43 -3.48 -6.18 1.98
C TRP A 43 -1.96 -6.03 2.06
N SER A 44 -1.22 -7.08 1.78
CA SER A 44 0.24 -6.98 1.70
C SER A 44 0.75 -7.67 0.44
N ASN A 45 1.71 -7.05 -0.22
CA ASN A 45 2.36 -7.61 -1.39
C ASN A 45 3.83 -7.24 -1.43
N GLU A 46 4.65 -8.13 -2.00
CA GLU A 46 6.03 -7.84 -2.32
C GLU A 46 6.09 -7.30 -3.75
N ILE A 47 6.75 -6.16 -3.91
CA ILE A 47 6.91 -5.51 -5.20
C ILE A 47 8.39 -5.23 -5.46
N ILE A 48 8.79 -5.34 -6.73
CA ILE A 48 10.11 -4.86 -7.15
C ILE A 48 9.92 -3.41 -7.58
N ALA A 49 10.43 -2.48 -6.78
CA ALA A 49 10.40 -1.08 -7.13
C ALA A 49 11.43 -0.77 -8.20
N PHE A 50 11.00 0.05 -9.16
CA PHE A 50 11.82 0.69 -10.17
C PHE A 50 11.25 2.10 -10.39
N ASP A 51 12.04 2.96 -11.02
CA ASP A 51 11.65 4.36 -11.21
C ASP A 51 10.31 4.47 -11.96
N GLY A 52 9.39 5.28 -11.42
CA GLY A 52 8.05 5.46 -11.97
C GLY A 52 7.02 4.35 -11.68
N LEU A 53 7.31 3.36 -10.83
CA LEU A 53 6.33 2.33 -10.47
C LEU A 53 5.09 2.93 -9.78
N ARG A 54 3.92 2.68 -10.37
CA ARG A 54 2.62 3.01 -9.79
C ARG A 54 1.96 1.75 -9.24
N VAL A 55 1.75 1.72 -7.92
CA VAL A 55 1.01 0.63 -7.27
C VAL A 55 -0.45 1.06 -7.09
N ASN A 56 -1.40 0.26 -7.53
CA ASN A 56 -2.82 0.42 -7.22
C ASN A 56 -3.23 -0.72 -6.30
N ALA A 57 -4.00 -0.43 -5.25
CA ALA A 57 -4.40 -1.46 -4.30
C ALA A 57 -5.88 -1.35 -3.96
N VAL A 58 -6.62 -2.43 -4.17
CA VAL A 58 -8.04 -2.50 -3.81
C VAL A 58 -8.14 -3.35 -2.56
N LEU A 59 -8.67 -2.77 -1.48
CA LEU A 59 -8.88 -3.49 -0.23
C LEU A 59 -10.26 -4.16 -0.27
N ASN A 60 -10.30 -5.43 0.12
CA ASN A 60 -11.55 -6.15 0.31
C ASN A 60 -12.07 -5.92 1.74
N PRO A 61 -13.36 -5.60 1.92
CA PRO A 61 -13.94 -5.47 3.24
C PRO A 61 -13.80 -6.79 4.02
N ARG A 62 -13.65 -6.72 5.34
CA ARG A 62 -13.69 -7.94 6.16
C ARG A 62 -15.12 -8.47 6.12
N ASN A 63 -15.37 -9.51 5.32
CA ASN A 63 -16.62 -10.25 5.41
C ASN A 63 -16.70 -10.87 6.82
N ASN A 64 -17.73 -10.48 7.56
CA ASN A 64 -18.12 -11.07 8.83
C ASN A 64 -19.02 -12.28 8.59
#